data_AF-A0A4Q4I4N4-F1
#
_entry.id   AF-A0A4Q4I4N4-F1
#
_cell.length_a   1.000
_cell.length_b   1.000
_cell.length_c   1.000
_cell.angle_alpha   90.00
_cell.angle_beta   90.00
_cell.angle_gamma   90.00
#
_symmetry.space_group_name_H-M   'P 1'
#
loop_
_entity.id
_entity.type
_entity.pdbx_description
1 polymer ?
#
loop_
_entity_poly.entity_id
_entity_poly.type
_entity_poly.pdbx_seq_one_letter_code
_entity_poly.pdbx_strand_id
1 'polypeptide(L)'
;MAETTKERLNKQFAQLESERQSFEPHWRELSDYINPRGSRFLTSEVNRNDRRNTRIIDSTGTMAARTLASGMMSGITSPARPWFRLATPDPEMMDYGPVKLWLEAVQNRMNDMFNKSNLYQSLPQLYGSLGTYSTGAMAVLEDDEDIIRTMPFPIGSYYLANSPRGSVDTCFRKFSMTVRQLVQEFGLNNVSESVKSMWENGTYEKWIEVMHSVYPNIDRDTSKLDSKNKPFKSVYYEVGGDNDKLLRESGFDEFPIMAPRWEVNGEDVYGSSCPGMLALGPVKALQLLQKRKSQLIDKATNPPMVAPTSLKNQRASLLPGDITYIDQITGQDGFRPAYLVNPSTADLVADIQDTRQIINSAYFVDLFMMLQNINTRSMPVEAVIEMKEEKLLMLGPVLERLNDECLNPLIDRAFSMMVRKNMLPPPPDAMEGMPLKVEYISVMAQAQKSIGLSSLVSTVNFIGQLAQAKPEALDKLNVDQAIDAFADMSGVSPTVIVPQEQVEQARQQRAQQQQQQQMMAMGMAAAQGAKTLSEAKTSDPSVLSAMANAVSGQGGQSQ
;
A
#
# COMPACT_ATOMS: atom_id res chain seq x y z
N MET A 1 -21.75 -2.21 -44.59
CA MET A 1 -21.74 -3.16 -43.47
C MET A 1 -21.44 -2.37 -42.21
N ALA A 2 -22.15 -2.63 -41.11
CA ALA A 2 -21.82 -2.01 -39.83
C ALA A 2 -20.42 -2.52 -39.41
N GLU A 3 -19.57 -1.62 -38.93
CA GLU A 3 -18.24 -1.97 -38.42
C GLU A 3 -18.35 -2.94 -37.24
N THR A 4 -17.57 -4.01 -37.26
CA THR A 4 -17.62 -5.02 -36.20
C THR A 4 -16.99 -4.49 -34.91
N THR A 5 -17.39 -5.02 -33.75
CA THR A 5 -16.78 -4.59 -32.47
C THR A 5 -15.27 -4.80 -32.46
N LYS A 6 -14.78 -5.89 -33.06
CA LYS A 6 -13.35 -6.20 -33.18
C LYS A 6 -12.62 -5.18 -34.05
N GLU A 7 -13.18 -4.82 -35.21
CA GLU A 7 -12.61 -3.81 -36.11
C GLU A 7 -12.45 -2.46 -35.40
N ARG A 8 -13.50 -2.02 -34.70
CA ARG A 8 -13.49 -0.76 -33.94
C ARG A 8 -12.41 -0.77 -32.84
N LEU A 9 -12.31 -1.87 -32.09
CA LEU A 9 -11.32 -2.01 -31.02
C LEU A 9 -9.88 -2.08 -31.56
N ASN A 10 -9.67 -2.72 -32.71
CA ASN A 10 -8.36 -2.74 -33.36
C ASN A 10 -7.94 -1.34 -33.84
N LYS A 11 -8.86 -0.53 -34.37
CA LYS A 11 -8.58 0.86 -34.74
C LYS A 11 -8.19 1.70 -33.52
N GLN A 12 -8.94 1.57 -32.42
CA GLN A 12 -8.62 2.27 -31.17
C GLN A 12 -7.27 1.81 -30.61
N PHE A 13 -7.01 0.51 -30.62
CA PHE A 13 -5.73 -0.06 -30.20
C PHE A 13 -4.56 0.50 -31.00
N ALA A 14 -4.67 0.59 -32.33
CA ALA A 14 -3.61 1.15 -33.18
C ALA A 14 -3.29 2.62 -32.84
N GLN A 15 -4.29 3.41 -32.44
CA GLN A 15 -4.07 4.78 -31.96
C GLN A 15 -3.32 4.79 -30.63
N LEU A 16 -3.72 3.94 -29.67
CA LEU A 16 -3.04 3.82 -28.38
C LEU A 16 -1.59 3.29 -28.52
N GLU A 17 -1.35 2.40 -29.48
CA GLU A 17 -0.02 1.89 -29.78
C GLU A 17 0.88 2.99 -30.35
N SER A 18 0.35 3.85 -31.24
CA SER A 18 1.06 5.01 -31.78
C SER A 18 1.47 6.00 -30.68
N GLU A 19 0.56 6.35 -29.78
CA GLU A 19 0.83 7.27 -28.66
C GLU A 19 1.92 6.72 -27.72
N ARG A 20 1.88 5.41 -27.44
CA ARG A 20 2.84 4.77 -26.54
C ARG A 20 4.24 4.63 -27.14
N GLN A 21 4.38 4.66 -28.46
CA GLN A 21 5.63 4.34 -29.16
C GLN A 21 6.81 5.23 -28.72
N SER A 22 6.54 6.49 -28.34
CA SER A 22 7.55 7.44 -27.85
C SER A 22 8.15 7.05 -26.50
N PHE A 23 7.40 6.35 -25.64
CA PHE A 23 7.82 5.95 -24.29
C PHE A 23 8.65 4.65 -24.28
N GLU A 24 8.43 3.77 -25.25
CA GLU A 24 9.06 2.44 -25.28
C GLU A 24 10.60 2.45 -25.24
N PRO A 25 11.32 3.30 -26.00
CA PRO A 25 12.78 3.32 -25.96
C PRO A 25 13.31 3.58 -24.54
N HIS A 26 12.69 4.53 -23.83
CA HIS A 26 13.10 4.86 -22.46
C HIS A 26 12.80 3.70 -21.49
N TRP A 27 11.62 3.08 -21.57
CA TRP A 27 11.30 1.91 -20.75
C TRP A 27 12.22 0.72 -21.02
N ARG A 28 12.66 0.52 -22.27
CA ARG A 28 13.64 -0.51 -22.62
C ARG A 28 14.99 -0.26 -21.96
N GLU A 29 15.46 0.98 -21.93
CA GLU A 29 16.70 1.32 -21.23
C GLU A 29 16.60 1.08 -19.72
N LEU A 30 15.47 1.47 -19.11
CA LEU A 30 15.22 1.20 -17.69
C LEU A 30 15.20 -0.30 -17.39
N SER A 31 14.56 -1.10 -18.26
CA SER A 31 14.57 -2.55 -18.16
C SER A 31 16.00 -3.10 -18.24
N ASP A 32 16.76 -2.72 -19.25
CA ASP A 32 18.12 -3.21 -19.49
C ASP A 32 19.11 -2.95 -18.34
N TYR A 33 19.00 -1.80 -17.68
CA TYR A 33 19.96 -1.35 -16.66
C TYR A 33 19.49 -1.53 -15.22
N ILE A 34 18.17 -1.67 -14.97
CA ILE A 34 17.60 -1.69 -13.61
C ILE A 34 16.82 -2.98 -13.36
N ASN A 35 15.83 -3.30 -14.20
CA ASN A 35 14.95 -4.46 -14.01
C ASN A 35 14.72 -5.26 -15.31
N PRO A 36 15.70 -6.08 -15.75
CA PRO A 36 15.68 -6.70 -17.08
C PRO A 36 14.56 -7.72 -17.30
N ARG A 37 13.92 -8.18 -16.22
CA ARG A 37 12.83 -9.16 -16.26
C ARG A 37 11.46 -8.55 -15.94
N GLY A 38 11.39 -7.25 -15.65
CA GLY A 38 10.16 -6.56 -15.27
C GLY A 38 9.29 -6.09 -16.44
N SER A 39 9.83 -6.06 -17.66
CA SER A 39 9.13 -5.59 -18.86
C SER A 39 8.77 -6.73 -19.82
N ARG A 40 7.71 -6.51 -20.60
CA ARG A 40 7.32 -7.38 -21.71
C ARG A 40 6.72 -6.53 -22.83
N PHE A 41 7.49 -6.28 -23.88
CA PHE A 41 7.03 -5.48 -25.03
C PHE A 41 6.44 -6.33 -26.15
N LEU A 42 6.93 -7.57 -26.30
CA LEU A 42 6.42 -8.53 -27.28
C LEU A 42 5.69 -9.68 -26.58
N THR A 43 4.56 -10.09 -27.16
CA THR A 43 3.79 -11.30 -26.79
C THR A 43 4.61 -12.59 -26.91
N SER A 44 5.59 -12.62 -27.82
CA SER A 44 6.47 -13.77 -28.05
C SER A 44 7.53 -13.97 -26.95
N GLU A 45 7.71 -12.99 -26.06
CA GLU A 45 8.67 -13.07 -24.94
C GLU A 45 8.15 -13.89 -23.75
N VAL A 46 6.92 -14.38 -23.81
CA VAL A 46 6.35 -15.25 -22.78
C VAL A 46 7.18 -16.53 -22.68
N ASN A 47 7.53 -16.90 -21.45
CA ASN A 47 8.33 -18.09 -21.13
C ASN A 47 9.70 -18.17 -21.85
N ARG A 48 10.29 -17.02 -22.24
CA ARG A 48 11.67 -16.96 -22.74
C ARG A 48 12.64 -16.64 -21.60
N ASN A 49 13.66 -17.48 -21.43
CA ASN A 49 14.72 -17.29 -20.44
C ASN A 49 16.05 -16.87 -21.10
N ASP A 50 15.97 -15.91 -22.02
CA ASP A 50 17.18 -15.33 -22.62
C ASP A 50 18.00 -14.58 -21.56
N ARG A 51 19.31 -14.46 -21.78
CA ARG A 51 20.20 -13.71 -20.88
C ARG A 51 19.90 -12.21 -20.99
N ARG A 52 19.00 -11.71 -20.13
CA ARG A 52 18.60 -10.28 -20.11
C ARG A 52 19.49 -9.37 -19.26
N ASN A 53 20.24 -9.93 -18.30
CA ASN A 53 21.07 -9.14 -17.37
C ASN A 53 22.47 -8.79 -17.91
N THR A 54 22.68 -8.84 -19.23
CA THR A 54 24.03 -8.73 -19.84
C THR A 54 24.64 -7.33 -19.76
N ARG A 55 23.81 -6.30 -19.56
CA ARG A 55 24.23 -4.89 -19.45
C ARG A 55 24.55 -4.44 -18.03
N ILE A 56 24.26 -5.27 -17.03
CA ILE A 56 24.45 -4.98 -15.60
C ILE A 56 25.76 -5.63 -15.14
N ILE A 57 26.74 -4.80 -14.82
CA ILE A 57 28.01 -5.17 -14.16
C ILE A 57 27.89 -4.96 -12.65
N ASP A 58 27.28 -3.85 -12.23
CA ASP A 58 27.01 -3.50 -10.84
C ASP A 58 25.50 -3.45 -10.59
N SER A 59 25.04 -4.23 -9.62
CA SER A 59 23.62 -4.41 -9.29
C SER A 59 23.05 -3.33 -8.36
N THR A 60 23.77 -2.26 -8.04
CA THR A 60 23.32 -1.22 -7.10
C THR A 60 21.94 -0.67 -7.48
N GLY A 61 21.71 -0.32 -8.75
CA GLY A 61 20.41 0.18 -9.22
C GLY A 61 19.27 -0.83 -9.04
N THR A 62 19.51 -2.11 -9.39
CA THR A 62 18.53 -3.19 -9.20
C THR A 62 18.22 -3.43 -7.72
N MET A 63 19.24 -3.37 -6.85
CA MET A 63 19.07 -3.53 -5.40
C MET A 63 18.28 -2.35 -4.82
N ALA A 64 18.59 -1.12 -5.23
CA ALA A 64 17.90 0.08 -4.80
C ALA A 64 16.41 0.05 -5.20
N ALA A 65 16.09 -0.37 -6.43
CA ALA A 65 14.71 -0.56 -6.88
C ALA A 65 13.96 -1.61 -6.06
N ARG A 66 14.62 -2.71 -5.69
CA ARG A 66 14.04 -3.74 -4.80
C ARG A 66 13.77 -3.19 -3.40
N THR A 67 14.71 -2.42 -2.84
CA THR A 67 14.55 -1.79 -1.52
C THR A 67 13.37 -0.81 -1.53
N LEU A 68 13.21 0.01 -2.57
CA LEU A 68 12.05 0.89 -2.71
C LEU A 68 10.74 0.11 -2.76
N ALA A 69 10.64 -0.95 -3.57
CA ALA A 69 9.42 -1.76 -3.65
C ALA A 69 9.05 -2.41 -2.30
N SER A 70 10.04 -2.97 -1.58
CA SER A 70 9.84 -3.52 -0.23
C SER A 70 9.54 -2.44 0.81
N GLY A 71 10.14 -1.26 0.66
CA GLY A 71 9.91 -0.09 1.50
C GLY A 71 8.47 0.43 1.37
N MET A 72 7.98 0.62 0.15
CA MET A 72 6.59 0.99 -0.13
C MET A 72 5.62 -0.06 0.41
N MET A 73 5.89 -1.35 0.20
CA MET A 73 5.06 -2.41 0.76
C MET A 73 4.97 -2.35 2.29
N SER A 74 6.10 -2.19 2.98
CA SER A 74 6.13 -2.20 4.45
C SER A 74 5.61 -0.89 5.06
N GLY A 75 5.74 0.23 4.36
CA GLY A 75 5.31 1.55 4.81
C GLY A 75 3.85 1.90 4.47
N ILE A 76 3.30 1.37 3.39
CA ILE A 76 1.99 1.78 2.85
C ILE A 76 0.94 0.67 3.00
N THR A 77 1.26 -0.58 2.61
CA THR A 77 0.28 -1.68 2.53
C THR A 77 0.79 -2.94 3.21
N SER A 78 1.31 -2.80 4.44
CA SER A 78 1.87 -3.92 5.19
C SER A 78 0.76 -4.88 5.63
N PRO A 79 0.85 -6.21 5.38
CA PRO A 79 -0.16 -7.16 5.85
C PRO A 79 -0.11 -7.40 7.36
N ALA A 80 1.05 -7.14 8.00
CA ALA A 80 1.26 -7.38 9.43
C ALA A 80 0.48 -6.42 10.34
N ARG A 81 -0.07 -5.33 9.78
CA ARG A 81 -0.77 -4.28 10.53
C ARG A 81 -1.82 -3.62 9.65
N PRO A 82 -3.01 -3.30 10.15
CA PRO A 82 -4.04 -2.60 9.36
C PRO A 82 -3.48 -1.29 8.79
N TRP A 83 -3.61 -1.10 7.48
CA TRP A 83 -3.12 0.06 6.75
C TRP A 83 -4.23 1.00 6.26
N PHE A 84 -5.50 0.59 6.40
CA PHE A 84 -6.67 1.42 6.16
C PHE A 84 -7.70 1.24 7.29
N ARG A 85 -8.52 2.27 7.49
CA ARG A 85 -9.71 2.27 8.35
C ARG A 85 -10.88 2.78 7.53
N LEU A 86 -12.05 2.21 7.77
CA LEU A 86 -13.31 2.74 7.25
C LEU A 86 -13.89 3.71 8.27
N ALA A 87 -14.29 4.89 7.82
CA ALA A 87 -14.87 5.95 8.63
C ALA A 87 -16.11 6.54 7.94
N THR A 88 -16.94 7.24 8.71
CA THR A 88 -17.98 8.10 8.16
C THR A 88 -17.45 9.52 7.93
N PRO A 89 -17.98 10.27 6.96
CA PRO A 89 -17.66 11.68 6.79
C PRO A 89 -18.08 12.53 7.99
N ASP A 90 -19.16 12.11 8.66
CA ASP A 90 -19.68 12.75 9.87
C ASP A 90 -18.99 12.18 11.12
N PRO A 91 -18.26 13.00 11.89
CA PRO A 91 -17.61 12.57 13.13
C PRO A 91 -18.59 12.11 14.22
N GLU A 92 -19.78 12.71 14.33
CA GLU A 92 -20.73 12.36 15.41
C GLU A 92 -21.27 10.93 15.23
N MET A 93 -21.37 10.48 13.97
CA MET A 93 -21.76 9.12 13.62
C MET A 93 -20.70 8.07 13.96
N MET A 94 -19.42 8.46 14.01
CA MET A 94 -18.35 7.55 14.43
C MET A 94 -18.43 7.19 15.91
N ASP A 95 -19.06 8.05 16.72
CA ASP A 95 -19.28 7.81 18.15
C ASP A 95 -20.50 6.91 18.40
N TYR A 96 -21.37 6.74 17.39
CA TYR A 96 -22.49 5.82 17.49
C TYR A 96 -22.01 4.36 17.50
N GLY A 97 -22.16 3.70 18.64
CA GLY A 97 -21.65 2.35 18.90
C GLY A 97 -21.94 1.32 17.79
N PRO A 98 -23.20 1.18 17.32
CA PRO A 98 -23.53 0.24 16.23
C PRO A 98 -22.79 0.50 14.92
N VAL A 99 -22.55 1.77 14.57
CA VAL A 99 -21.81 2.16 13.35
C VAL A 99 -20.34 1.80 13.49
N LYS A 100 -19.73 2.11 14.65
CA LYS A 100 -18.35 1.76 14.95
C LYS A 100 -18.10 0.26 14.90
N LEU A 101 -19.01 -0.54 15.48
CA LEU A 101 -18.94 -2.00 15.45
C LEU A 101 -19.09 -2.57 14.04
N TRP A 102 -20.00 -2.02 13.25
CA TRP A 102 -20.20 -2.44 11.86
C TRP A 102 -18.97 -2.12 11.00
N LEU A 103 -18.43 -0.90 11.09
CA LEU A 103 -17.22 -0.48 10.36
C LEU A 103 -16.03 -1.37 10.69
N GLU A 104 -15.82 -1.70 11.98
CA GLU A 104 -14.77 -2.62 12.41
C GLU A 104 -14.99 -4.03 11.85
N ALA A 105 -16.21 -4.54 11.89
CA ALA A 105 -16.54 -5.86 11.34
C ALA A 105 -16.28 -5.93 9.82
N VAL A 106 -16.69 -4.90 9.07
CA VAL A 106 -16.44 -4.80 7.62
C VAL A 106 -14.95 -4.71 7.34
N GLN A 107 -14.22 -3.83 8.05
CA GLN A 107 -12.78 -3.66 7.91
C GLN A 107 -12.03 -4.97 8.18
N ASN A 108 -12.41 -5.72 9.21
CA ASN A 108 -11.79 -7.01 9.53
C ASN A 108 -12.05 -8.05 8.44
N ARG A 109 -13.27 -8.12 7.90
CA ARG A 109 -13.61 -9.04 6.78
C ARG A 109 -12.85 -8.68 5.50
N MET A 110 -12.71 -7.39 5.19
CA MET A 110 -11.92 -6.93 4.05
C MET A 110 -10.43 -7.27 4.21
N ASN A 111 -9.87 -7.06 5.40
CA ASN A 111 -8.49 -7.44 5.70
C ASN A 111 -8.26 -8.96 5.60
N ASP A 112 -9.20 -9.78 6.07
CA ASP A 112 -9.13 -11.24 5.93
C ASP A 112 -9.17 -11.67 4.45
N MET A 113 -10.06 -11.06 3.65
CA MET A 113 -10.10 -11.29 2.19
C MET A 113 -8.76 -10.91 1.52
N PHE A 114 -8.20 -9.75 1.84
CA PHE A 114 -6.91 -9.34 1.29
C PHE A 114 -5.78 -10.29 1.66
N ASN A 115 -5.76 -10.80 2.90
CA ASN A 115 -4.74 -11.77 3.36
C ASN A 115 -4.89 -13.15 2.71
N LYS A 116 -6.12 -13.60 2.43
CA LYS A 116 -6.38 -14.87 1.73
C LYS A 116 -6.04 -14.78 0.24
N SER A 117 -6.30 -13.64 -0.38
CA SER A 117 -6.00 -13.40 -1.80
C SER A 117 -4.50 -13.27 -2.08
N ASN A 118 -4.15 -13.19 -3.37
CA ASN A 118 -2.78 -12.91 -3.80
C ASN A 118 -2.39 -11.42 -3.82
N LEU A 119 -3.22 -10.50 -3.29
CA LEU A 119 -2.99 -9.05 -3.35
C LEU A 119 -1.61 -8.65 -2.83
N TYR A 120 -1.21 -9.15 -1.67
CA TYR A 120 0.08 -8.81 -1.06
C TYR A 120 1.30 -9.38 -1.79
N GLN A 121 1.10 -10.31 -2.73
CA GLN A 121 2.15 -10.78 -3.65
C GLN A 121 2.27 -9.91 -4.90
N SER A 122 1.16 -9.31 -5.32
CA SER A 122 1.08 -8.46 -6.52
C SER A 122 1.47 -7.01 -6.26
N LEU A 123 1.12 -6.43 -5.10
CA LEU A 123 1.44 -5.05 -4.75
C LEU A 123 2.95 -4.72 -4.82
N PRO A 124 3.88 -5.56 -4.30
CA PRO A 124 5.31 -5.29 -4.47
C PRO A 124 5.76 -5.23 -5.94
N GLN A 125 5.14 -6.01 -6.82
CA GLN A 125 5.44 -5.97 -8.26
C GLN A 125 4.91 -4.68 -8.90
N LEU A 126 3.75 -4.21 -8.45
CA LEU A 126 3.18 -2.93 -8.85
C LEU A 126 4.08 -1.77 -8.42
N TYR A 127 4.52 -1.73 -7.16
CA TYR A 127 5.43 -0.70 -6.64
C TYR A 127 6.80 -0.73 -7.32
N GLY A 128 7.34 -1.91 -7.61
CA GLY A 128 8.57 -2.05 -8.38
C GLY A 128 8.45 -1.49 -9.79
N SER A 129 7.30 -1.70 -10.44
CA SER A 129 7.01 -1.12 -11.76
C SER A 129 6.83 0.39 -11.68
N LEU A 130 6.10 0.88 -10.67
CA LEU A 130 5.87 2.30 -10.42
C LEU A 130 7.19 3.06 -10.19
N GLY A 131 8.07 2.54 -9.34
CA GLY A 131 9.37 3.17 -9.05
C GLY A 131 10.42 3.05 -10.16
N THR A 132 10.23 2.14 -11.12
CA THR A 132 11.17 1.95 -12.25
C THR A 132 10.71 2.63 -13.53
N TYR A 133 9.42 2.54 -13.85
CA TYR A 133 8.83 2.96 -15.12
C TYR A 133 7.84 4.12 -14.99
N SER A 134 7.67 4.68 -13.79
CA SER A 134 6.70 5.73 -13.45
C SER A 134 5.22 5.33 -13.55
N THR A 135 4.91 4.16 -14.12
CA THR A 135 3.54 3.65 -14.26
C THR A 135 3.51 2.17 -13.88
N GLY A 136 2.54 1.81 -13.05
CA GLY A 136 2.21 0.42 -12.74
C GLY A 136 0.80 0.09 -13.25
N ALA A 137 0.52 -1.17 -13.54
CA ALA A 137 -0.85 -1.62 -13.80
C ALA A 137 -1.11 -3.00 -13.21
N MET A 138 -2.29 -3.20 -12.64
CA MET A 138 -2.74 -4.46 -12.06
C MET A 138 -4.26 -4.59 -12.19
N ALA A 139 -4.74 -5.72 -12.70
CA ALA A 139 -6.17 -6.01 -12.66
C ALA A 139 -6.57 -6.58 -11.30
N VAL A 140 -7.76 -6.20 -10.82
CA VAL A 140 -8.47 -6.80 -9.69
C VAL A 140 -9.74 -7.45 -10.23
N LEU A 141 -9.68 -8.77 -10.41
CA LEU A 141 -10.76 -9.55 -11.01
C LEU A 141 -11.54 -10.29 -9.93
N GLU A 142 -12.81 -10.55 -10.20
CA GLU A 142 -13.64 -11.43 -9.36
C GLU A 142 -13.17 -12.87 -9.54
N ASP A 143 -13.07 -13.59 -8.43
CA ASP A 143 -12.67 -14.99 -8.38
C ASP A 143 -13.63 -15.77 -7.49
N ASP A 144 -13.90 -17.02 -7.84
CA ASP A 144 -14.86 -17.86 -7.12
C ASP A 144 -14.23 -18.55 -5.89
N GLU A 145 -12.91 -18.73 -5.87
CA GLU A 145 -12.19 -19.35 -4.75
C GLU A 145 -11.74 -18.30 -3.73
N ASP A 146 -11.02 -17.27 -4.20
CA ASP A 146 -10.37 -16.27 -3.35
C ASP A 146 -11.17 -14.95 -3.22
N ILE A 147 -12.37 -14.86 -3.82
CA ILE A 147 -13.23 -13.66 -4.00
C ILE A 147 -12.61 -12.64 -4.96
N ILE A 148 -11.35 -12.29 -4.73
CA ILE A 148 -10.56 -11.41 -5.59
C ILE A 148 -9.29 -12.11 -6.04
N ARG A 149 -8.95 -11.90 -7.32
CA ARG A 149 -7.65 -12.28 -7.86
C ARG A 149 -6.99 -11.09 -8.51
N THR A 150 -5.76 -10.82 -8.11
CA THR A 150 -4.97 -9.73 -8.69
C THR A 150 -4.02 -10.25 -9.75
N MET A 151 -3.90 -9.52 -10.85
CA MET A 151 -3.00 -9.85 -11.96
C MET A 151 -2.15 -8.63 -12.31
N PRO A 152 -0.88 -8.55 -11.85
CA PRO A 152 0.01 -7.46 -12.22
C PRO A 152 0.39 -7.57 -13.70
N PHE A 153 0.46 -6.42 -14.37
CA PHE A 153 0.79 -6.34 -15.78
C PHE A 153 2.22 -5.82 -15.96
N PRO A 154 3.10 -6.56 -16.65
CA PRO A 154 4.43 -6.05 -16.97
C PRO A 154 4.31 -4.87 -17.92
N ILE A 155 5.14 -3.84 -17.73
CA ILE A 155 5.20 -2.69 -18.63
C ILE A 155 5.47 -3.15 -20.07
N GLY A 156 4.82 -2.51 -21.05
CA GLY A 156 4.87 -2.90 -22.46
C GLY A 156 3.77 -3.89 -22.88
N SER A 157 3.09 -4.57 -21.94
CA SER A 157 2.00 -5.49 -22.27
C SER A 157 0.61 -4.84 -22.31
N TYR A 158 0.51 -3.60 -21.82
CA TYR A 158 -0.73 -2.85 -21.69
C TYR A 158 -0.61 -1.43 -22.28
N TYR A 159 -1.77 -0.85 -22.56
CA TYR A 159 -1.98 0.45 -23.19
C TYR A 159 -3.12 1.14 -22.44
N LEU A 160 -2.93 2.39 -22.02
CA LEU A 160 -3.88 3.11 -21.19
C LEU A 160 -4.46 4.30 -21.96
N ALA A 161 -5.60 4.81 -21.51
CA ALA A 161 -6.07 6.14 -21.88
C ALA A 161 -6.75 6.83 -20.68
N ASN A 162 -6.69 8.16 -20.70
CA ASN A 162 -7.28 9.02 -19.67
C ASN A 162 -8.73 9.38 -20.03
N SER A 163 -9.58 9.40 -19.02
CA SER A 163 -10.88 10.06 -19.04
C SER A 163 -10.71 11.59 -19.15
N PRO A 164 -11.79 12.35 -19.44
CA PRO A 164 -11.76 13.81 -19.39
C PRO A 164 -11.36 14.41 -18.03
N ARG A 165 -11.39 13.62 -16.94
CA ARG A 165 -10.93 14.03 -15.60
C ARG A 165 -9.44 13.79 -15.36
N GLY A 166 -8.72 13.22 -16.33
CA GLY A 166 -7.31 12.84 -16.20
C GLY A 166 -7.08 11.51 -15.47
N SER A 167 -8.13 10.85 -14.98
CA SER A 167 -8.06 9.50 -14.41
C SER A 167 -8.08 8.44 -15.51
N VAL A 168 -7.30 7.37 -15.36
CA VAL A 168 -7.28 6.24 -16.30
C VAL A 168 -8.61 5.49 -16.24
N ASP A 169 -9.31 5.37 -17.37
CA ASP A 169 -10.61 4.68 -17.47
C ASP A 169 -10.64 3.59 -18.56
N THR A 170 -9.58 3.53 -19.36
CA THR A 170 -9.46 2.65 -20.52
C THR A 170 -8.13 1.92 -20.48
N CYS A 171 -8.17 0.60 -20.65
CA CYS A 171 -6.99 -0.25 -20.68
C CYS A 171 -7.14 -1.34 -21.75
N PHE A 172 -6.15 -1.41 -22.62
CA PHE A 172 -5.97 -2.50 -23.59
C PHE A 172 -4.76 -3.32 -23.17
N ARG A 173 -4.88 -4.63 -23.23
CA ARG A 173 -3.81 -5.55 -22.90
C ARG A 173 -3.64 -6.56 -24.02
N LYS A 174 -2.42 -6.66 -24.54
CA LYS A 174 -2.04 -7.67 -25.52
C LYS A 174 -1.16 -8.72 -24.84
N PHE A 175 -1.64 -9.94 -24.74
CA PHE A 175 -0.93 -11.02 -24.06
C PHE A 175 -1.19 -12.38 -24.73
N SER A 176 -0.46 -13.40 -24.31
CA SER A 176 -0.57 -14.73 -24.89
C SER A 176 -1.18 -15.69 -23.88
N MET A 177 -2.09 -16.54 -24.32
CA MET A 177 -2.69 -17.64 -23.56
C MET A 177 -2.43 -18.95 -24.29
N THR A 178 -2.32 -20.07 -23.56
CA THR A 178 -2.26 -21.38 -24.22
C THR A 178 -3.64 -21.78 -24.74
N VAL A 179 -3.70 -22.65 -25.75
CA VAL A 179 -4.96 -23.24 -26.26
C VAL A 179 -5.78 -23.83 -25.11
N ARG A 180 -5.13 -24.50 -24.15
CA ARG A 180 -5.76 -25.02 -22.94
C ARG A 180 -6.41 -23.96 -22.08
N GLN A 181 -5.70 -22.87 -21.78
CA GLN A 181 -6.25 -21.77 -20.98
C GLN A 181 -7.43 -21.10 -21.70
N LEU A 182 -7.32 -20.89 -23.01
CA LEU A 182 -8.41 -20.32 -23.82
C LEU A 182 -9.68 -21.16 -23.75
N VAL A 183 -9.56 -22.48 -23.94
CA VAL A 183 -10.73 -23.36 -23.91
C VAL A 183 -11.30 -23.49 -22.49
N GLN A 184 -10.47 -23.48 -21.45
CA GLN A 184 -10.93 -23.51 -20.06
C GLN A 184 -11.65 -22.22 -19.64
N GLU A 185 -11.15 -21.05 -20.04
CA GLU A 185 -11.73 -19.77 -19.63
C GLU A 185 -12.94 -19.36 -20.49
N PHE A 186 -12.91 -19.61 -21.80
CA PHE A 186 -13.92 -19.11 -22.75
C PHE A 186 -14.82 -20.20 -23.33
N GLY A 187 -14.47 -21.47 -23.17
CA GLY A 187 -15.18 -22.61 -23.76
C GLY A 187 -14.88 -22.82 -25.25
N LEU A 188 -15.06 -24.06 -25.71
CA LEU A 188 -14.72 -24.47 -27.08
C LEU A 188 -15.59 -23.80 -28.17
N ASN A 189 -16.78 -23.32 -27.81
CA ASN A 189 -17.70 -22.70 -28.77
C ASN A 189 -17.30 -21.26 -29.14
N ASN A 190 -16.63 -20.56 -28.24
CA ASN A 190 -16.31 -19.13 -28.38
C ASN A 190 -14.94 -18.89 -29.02
N VAL A 191 -14.04 -19.89 -29.01
CA VAL A 191 -12.72 -19.81 -29.66
C VAL A 191 -12.82 -19.92 -31.19
N SER A 192 -11.81 -19.43 -31.90
CA SER A 192 -11.70 -19.51 -33.37
C SER A 192 -11.65 -20.94 -33.89
N GLU A 193 -11.98 -21.13 -35.17
CA GLU A 193 -11.89 -22.46 -35.81
C GLU A 193 -10.46 -23.02 -35.76
N SER A 194 -9.46 -22.15 -35.86
CA SER A 194 -8.04 -22.49 -35.72
C SER A 194 -7.73 -23.07 -34.33
N VAL A 195 -8.17 -22.41 -33.25
CA VAL A 195 -7.95 -22.90 -31.88
C VAL A 195 -8.73 -24.18 -31.60
N LYS A 196 -9.96 -24.28 -32.12
CA LYS A 196 -10.78 -25.49 -32.02
C LYS A 196 -10.09 -26.69 -32.69
N SER A 197 -9.55 -26.51 -33.89
CA SER A 197 -8.78 -27.54 -34.58
C SER A 197 -7.52 -27.93 -33.80
N MET A 198 -6.81 -26.97 -33.19
CA MET A 198 -5.64 -27.27 -32.34
C MET A 198 -6.03 -28.09 -31.10
N TRP A 199 -7.17 -27.80 -30.49
CA TRP A 199 -7.70 -28.57 -29.36
C TRP A 199 -8.05 -30.01 -29.77
N GLU A 200 -8.78 -30.19 -30.87
CA GLU A 200 -9.17 -31.52 -31.38
C GLU A 200 -7.95 -32.36 -31.81
N ASN A 201 -6.90 -31.71 -32.33
CA ASN A 201 -5.63 -32.35 -32.70
C ASN A 201 -4.68 -32.59 -31.51
N GLY A 202 -5.09 -32.29 -30.27
CA GLY A 202 -4.26 -32.52 -29.07
C GLY A 202 -3.13 -31.51 -28.83
N THR A 203 -3.15 -30.36 -29.51
CA THR A 203 -2.14 -29.30 -29.35
C THR A 203 -2.60 -28.28 -28.28
N TYR A 204 -2.44 -28.65 -27.01
CA TYR A 204 -2.96 -27.87 -25.88
C TYR A 204 -2.07 -26.71 -25.41
N GLU A 205 -0.75 -26.80 -25.61
CA GLU A 205 0.24 -25.87 -25.04
C GLU A 205 0.71 -24.76 -25.99
N LYS A 206 0.12 -24.68 -27.18
CA LYS A 206 0.48 -23.62 -28.13
C LYS A 206 -0.04 -22.27 -27.64
N TRP A 207 0.80 -21.25 -27.72
CA TRP A 207 0.47 -19.88 -27.36
C TRP A 207 -0.28 -19.17 -28.47
N ILE A 208 -1.37 -18.50 -28.12
CA ILE A 208 -2.23 -17.70 -28.99
C ILE A 208 -2.32 -16.29 -28.43
N GLU A 209 -2.25 -15.28 -29.31
CA GLU A 209 -2.36 -13.88 -28.92
C GLU A 209 -3.82 -13.48 -28.70
N VAL A 210 -4.06 -12.91 -27.52
CA VAL A 210 -5.36 -12.45 -27.06
C VAL A 210 -5.25 -10.96 -26.74
N MET A 211 -6.28 -10.22 -27.12
CA MET A 211 -6.48 -8.86 -26.67
C MET A 211 -7.60 -8.82 -25.64
N HIS A 212 -7.34 -8.14 -24.52
CA HIS A 212 -8.34 -7.78 -23.52
C HIS A 212 -8.47 -6.27 -23.52
N SER A 213 -9.67 -5.77 -23.77
CA SER A 213 -9.99 -4.34 -23.75
C SER A 213 -11.02 -4.05 -22.67
N VAL A 214 -10.75 -3.03 -21.87
CA VAL A 214 -11.65 -2.50 -20.86
C VAL A 214 -11.81 -1.01 -21.09
N TYR A 215 -13.03 -0.52 -21.25
CA TYR A 215 -13.32 0.88 -21.55
C TYR A 215 -14.74 1.27 -21.10
N PRO A 216 -15.02 2.57 -20.90
CA PRO A 216 -16.36 3.04 -20.52
C PRO A 216 -17.42 2.72 -21.57
N ASN A 217 -18.59 2.31 -21.13
CA ASN A 217 -19.71 1.95 -22.00
C ASN A 217 -20.63 3.16 -22.24
N ILE A 218 -20.44 3.84 -23.38
CA ILE A 218 -21.23 5.02 -23.77
C ILE A 218 -22.67 4.63 -24.16
N ASP A 219 -22.83 3.49 -24.85
CA ASP A 219 -24.13 3.02 -25.38
C ASP A 219 -24.91 2.17 -24.35
N ARG A 220 -24.79 2.46 -23.06
CA ARG A 220 -25.40 1.67 -21.98
C ARG A 220 -26.92 1.85 -21.95
N ASP A 221 -27.64 0.74 -22.00
CA ASP A 221 -29.07 0.68 -21.68
C ASP A 221 -29.25 0.40 -20.18
N THR A 222 -29.55 1.42 -19.38
CA THR A 222 -29.71 1.31 -17.92
C THR A 222 -30.94 0.50 -17.49
N SER A 223 -31.86 0.22 -18.41
CA SER A 223 -33.04 -0.62 -18.14
C SER A 223 -32.73 -2.12 -18.10
N LYS A 224 -31.56 -2.53 -18.62
CA LYS A 224 -31.16 -3.94 -18.71
C LYS A 224 -30.05 -4.25 -17.71
N LEU A 225 -30.25 -5.29 -16.90
CA LEU A 225 -29.29 -5.78 -15.91
C LEU A 225 -28.26 -6.77 -16.49
N ASP A 226 -28.22 -6.92 -17.81
CA ASP A 226 -27.31 -7.85 -18.49
C ASP A 226 -25.83 -7.44 -18.32
N SER A 227 -24.94 -8.43 -18.31
CA SER A 227 -23.49 -8.24 -18.18
C SER A 227 -22.89 -7.28 -19.21
N LYS A 228 -23.54 -7.11 -20.38
CA LYS A 228 -23.11 -6.22 -21.47
C LYS A 228 -23.48 -4.75 -21.25
N ASN A 229 -24.45 -4.47 -20.39
CA ASN A 229 -24.95 -3.12 -20.09
C ASN A 229 -24.38 -2.56 -18.77
N LYS A 230 -23.24 -3.09 -18.34
CA LYS A 230 -22.49 -2.53 -17.21
C LYS A 230 -21.73 -1.25 -17.61
N PRO A 231 -21.39 -0.38 -16.64
CA PRO A 231 -20.67 0.87 -16.87
C PRO A 231 -19.35 0.74 -17.64
N PHE A 232 -18.60 -0.33 -17.42
CA PHE A 232 -17.36 -0.61 -18.15
C PHE A 232 -17.53 -1.89 -18.96
N LYS A 233 -17.20 -1.84 -20.26
CA LYS A 233 -17.18 -3.04 -21.11
C LYS A 233 -15.85 -3.77 -20.96
N SER A 234 -15.89 -5.09 -21.05
CA SER A 234 -14.73 -5.98 -21.01
C SER A 234 -14.85 -6.95 -22.18
N VAL A 235 -13.97 -6.79 -23.18
CA VAL A 235 -14.03 -7.58 -24.41
C VAL A 235 -12.71 -8.32 -24.61
N TYR A 236 -12.82 -9.64 -24.77
CA TYR A 236 -11.73 -10.54 -25.12
C TYR A 236 -11.90 -11.01 -26.55
N TYR A 237 -10.83 -10.97 -27.34
CA TYR A 237 -10.82 -11.50 -28.69
C TYR A 237 -9.42 -11.96 -29.12
N GLU A 238 -9.38 -12.92 -30.05
CA GLU A 238 -8.13 -13.40 -30.64
C GLU A 238 -7.63 -12.42 -31.71
N VAL A 239 -6.36 -12.02 -31.60
CA VAL A 239 -5.74 -11.06 -32.53
C VAL A 239 -5.71 -11.63 -33.95
N GLY A 240 -5.31 -12.91 -34.09
CA GLY A 240 -5.26 -13.63 -35.37
C GLY A 240 -6.48 -14.50 -35.68
N GLY A 241 -7.55 -14.41 -34.88
CA GLY A 241 -8.76 -15.21 -35.08
C GLY A 241 -9.76 -14.57 -36.04
N ASP A 242 -10.92 -15.20 -36.19
CA ASP A 242 -12.00 -14.76 -37.08
C ASP A 242 -12.46 -13.31 -36.79
N ASN A 243 -12.81 -12.55 -37.81
CA ASN A 243 -13.05 -11.10 -37.68
C ASN A 243 -14.32 -10.75 -36.88
N ASP A 244 -15.32 -11.63 -36.86
CA ASP A 244 -16.59 -11.39 -36.15
C ASP A 244 -16.68 -12.09 -34.78
N LYS A 245 -15.70 -12.93 -34.42
CA LYS A 245 -15.82 -13.78 -33.24
C LYS A 245 -15.11 -13.17 -32.03
N LEU A 246 -15.88 -12.93 -30.97
CA LEU A 246 -15.38 -12.50 -29.67
C LEU A 246 -15.31 -13.71 -28.73
N LEU A 247 -14.25 -13.79 -27.91
CA LEU A 247 -14.09 -14.83 -26.90
C LEU A 247 -15.04 -14.61 -25.73
N ARG A 248 -15.15 -13.36 -25.26
CA ARG A 248 -16.06 -12.94 -24.20
C ARG A 248 -16.38 -11.48 -24.35
N GLU A 249 -17.66 -11.16 -24.24
CA GLU A 249 -18.15 -9.79 -24.09
C GLU A 249 -18.91 -9.72 -22.76
N SER A 250 -18.33 -9.02 -21.80
CA SER A 250 -18.91 -8.80 -20.48
C SER A 250 -18.70 -7.34 -20.07
N GLY A 251 -18.94 -7.03 -18.81
CA GLY A 251 -18.66 -5.72 -18.25
C GLY A 251 -18.45 -5.75 -16.75
N PHE A 252 -18.04 -4.61 -16.22
CA PHE A 252 -17.78 -4.39 -14.80
C PHE A 252 -18.56 -3.19 -14.29
N ASP A 253 -18.99 -3.27 -13.03
CA ASP A 253 -19.68 -2.18 -12.33
C ASP A 253 -18.70 -1.05 -12.01
N GLU A 254 -17.49 -1.40 -11.58
CA GLU A 254 -16.36 -0.50 -11.37
C GLU A 254 -15.19 -0.81 -12.31
N PHE A 255 -14.32 0.15 -12.60
CA PHE A 255 -13.13 -0.07 -13.42
C PHE A 255 -12.18 -1.08 -12.74
N PRO A 256 -11.81 -2.19 -13.41
CA PRO A 256 -11.08 -3.30 -12.79
C PRO A 256 -9.56 -3.11 -12.72
N ILE A 257 -9.00 -2.11 -13.40
CA ILE A 257 -7.54 -1.94 -13.55
C ILE A 257 -7.06 -0.83 -12.63
N MET A 258 -6.18 -1.18 -11.69
CA MET A 258 -5.45 -0.23 -10.86
C MET A 258 -4.20 0.18 -11.61
N ALA A 259 -4.12 1.44 -12.03
CA ALA A 259 -3.05 1.95 -12.89
C ALA A 259 -2.38 3.22 -12.31
N PRO A 260 -1.73 3.12 -11.13
CA PRO A 260 -1.11 4.28 -10.50
C PRO A 260 0.08 4.81 -11.31
N ARG A 261 0.26 6.12 -11.25
CA ARG A 261 1.39 6.86 -11.83
C ARG A 261 2.19 7.53 -10.72
N TRP A 262 3.51 7.57 -10.85
CA TRP A 262 4.40 8.17 -9.86
C TRP A 262 4.29 9.71 -9.89
N GLU A 263 4.51 10.28 -11.06
CA GLU A 263 4.33 11.69 -11.37
C GLU A 263 3.68 11.80 -12.76
N VAL A 264 2.81 12.79 -12.96
CA VAL A 264 2.09 13.00 -14.23
C VAL A 264 2.29 14.44 -14.67
N ASN A 265 2.59 14.64 -15.94
CA ASN A 265 2.72 15.96 -16.54
C ASN A 265 1.46 16.28 -17.35
N GLY A 266 0.62 17.17 -16.85
CA GLY A 266 -0.58 17.64 -17.55
C GLY A 266 -1.51 16.50 -18.00
N GLU A 267 -1.76 16.45 -19.29
CA GLU A 267 -2.61 15.48 -19.99
C GLU A 267 -1.96 14.11 -20.26
N ASP A 268 -0.68 13.91 -19.91
CA ASP A 268 0.04 12.68 -20.19
C ASP A 268 -0.66 11.46 -19.56
N VAL A 269 -0.80 10.40 -20.36
CA VAL A 269 -1.41 9.14 -19.90
C VAL A 269 -0.45 8.37 -19.00
N TYR A 270 0.82 8.34 -19.38
CA TYR A 270 1.87 7.64 -18.65
C TYR A 270 2.62 8.59 -17.74
N GLY A 271 3.17 8.05 -16.66
CA GLY A 271 3.95 8.86 -15.74
C GLY A 271 5.25 9.40 -16.36
N SER A 272 5.60 10.62 -15.99
CA SER A 272 6.68 11.41 -16.60
C SER A 272 8.03 11.26 -15.90
N SER A 273 8.04 11.03 -14.59
CA SER A 273 9.24 11.04 -13.75
C SER A 273 9.09 10.06 -12.60
N CYS A 274 10.15 9.30 -12.32
CA CYS A 274 10.22 8.38 -11.19
C CYS A 274 11.69 8.13 -10.78
N PRO A 275 11.94 7.50 -9.62
CA PRO A 275 13.29 7.17 -9.14
C PRO A 275 14.16 6.46 -10.18
N GLY A 276 13.61 5.51 -10.93
CA GLY A 276 14.33 4.81 -11.99
C GLY A 276 14.76 5.71 -13.15
N MET A 277 13.91 6.64 -13.57
CA MET A 277 14.21 7.61 -14.61
C MET A 277 15.29 8.59 -14.15
N LEU A 278 15.19 9.09 -12.91
CA LEU A 278 16.18 9.99 -12.31
C LEU A 278 17.55 9.30 -12.14
N ALA A 279 17.56 8.04 -11.69
CA ALA A 279 18.78 7.28 -11.45
C ALA A 279 19.41 6.69 -12.72
N LEU A 280 18.75 6.73 -13.88
CA LEU A 280 19.21 6.06 -15.11
C LEU A 280 20.59 6.55 -15.56
N GLY A 281 20.83 7.86 -15.53
CA GLY A 281 22.13 8.47 -15.86
C GLY A 281 23.26 7.94 -14.97
N PRO A 282 23.17 8.11 -13.64
CA PRO A 282 24.11 7.54 -12.68
C PRO A 282 24.29 6.02 -12.81
N VAL A 283 23.22 5.25 -13.03
CA VAL A 283 23.32 3.79 -13.22
C VAL A 283 24.17 3.45 -14.45
N LYS A 284 23.95 4.11 -15.59
CA LYS A 284 24.77 3.91 -16.80
C LYS A 284 26.23 4.31 -16.57
N ALA A 285 26.47 5.44 -15.87
CA ALA A 285 27.79 5.89 -15.49
C ALA A 285 28.50 4.86 -14.61
N LEU A 286 27.80 4.29 -13.60
CA LEU A 286 28.32 3.25 -12.72
C LEU A 286 28.76 2.01 -13.49
N GLN A 287 27.99 1.55 -14.48
CA GLN A 287 28.39 0.42 -15.32
C GLN A 287 29.69 0.73 -16.09
N LEU A 288 29.82 1.94 -16.62
CA LEU A 288 31.03 2.36 -17.34
C LEU A 288 32.24 2.45 -16.41
N LEU A 289 32.09 3.08 -15.24
CA LEU A 289 33.14 3.22 -14.23
C LEU A 289 33.68 1.86 -13.79
N GLN A 290 32.80 0.90 -13.51
CA GLN A 290 33.19 -0.46 -13.15
C GLN A 290 33.94 -1.15 -14.28
N LYS A 291 33.51 -0.99 -15.53
CA LYS A 291 34.24 -1.50 -16.70
C LYS A 291 35.63 -0.88 -16.85
N ARG A 292 35.76 0.44 -16.64
CA ARG A 292 37.05 1.16 -16.71
C ARG A 292 37.97 0.74 -15.57
N LYS A 293 37.44 0.56 -14.37
CA LYS A 293 38.17 0.00 -13.21
C LYS A 293 38.73 -1.38 -13.54
N SER A 294 37.93 -2.29 -14.09
CA SER A 294 38.41 -3.61 -14.52
C SER A 294 39.54 -3.49 -15.54
N GLN A 295 39.38 -2.65 -16.56
CA GLN A 295 40.44 -2.42 -17.57
C GLN A 295 41.72 -1.84 -16.98
N LEU A 296 41.61 -0.99 -15.96
CA LEU A 296 42.76 -0.44 -15.25
C LEU A 296 43.50 -1.53 -14.47
N ILE A 297 42.76 -2.36 -13.74
CA ILE A 297 43.31 -3.52 -13.01
C ILE A 297 44.00 -4.46 -14.01
N ASP A 298 43.36 -4.77 -15.13
CA ASP A 298 43.94 -5.63 -16.17
C ASP A 298 45.25 -5.06 -16.72
N LYS A 299 45.33 -3.74 -16.95
CA LYS A 299 46.56 -3.08 -17.39
C LYS A 299 47.64 -3.02 -16.29
N ALA A 300 47.24 -2.93 -15.03
CA ALA A 300 48.18 -2.95 -13.90
C ALA A 300 48.74 -4.36 -13.66
N THR A 301 47.91 -5.39 -13.81
CA THR A 301 48.30 -6.80 -13.65
C THR A 301 49.02 -7.35 -14.90
N ASN A 302 48.61 -6.92 -16.09
CA ASN A 302 49.18 -7.36 -17.37
C ASN A 302 49.38 -6.15 -18.32
N PRO A 303 50.43 -5.34 -18.09
CA PRO A 303 50.69 -4.18 -18.92
C PRO A 303 51.12 -4.58 -20.34
N PRO A 304 50.77 -3.80 -21.37
CA PRO A 304 51.32 -4.00 -22.70
C PRO A 304 52.82 -3.72 -22.69
N MET A 305 53.59 -4.70 -23.15
CA MET A 305 55.05 -4.67 -23.12
C MET A 305 55.61 -4.24 -24.49
N VAL A 306 56.70 -3.47 -24.48
CA VAL A 306 57.45 -3.12 -25.70
C VAL A 306 58.71 -3.97 -25.74
N ALA A 307 58.95 -4.62 -26.88
CA ALA A 307 60.15 -5.43 -27.13
C ALA A 307 60.80 -5.05 -28.47
N PRO A 308 62.15 -5.00 -28.55
CA PRO A 308 62.87 -4.82 -29.81
C PRO A 308 62.49 -5.84 -30.89
N THR A 309 62.56 -5.43 -32.16
CA THR A 309 62.23 -6.29 -33.32
C THR A 309 63.11 -7.54 -33.44
N SER A 310 64.29 -7.54 -32.82
CA SER A 310 65.18 -8.71 -32.71
C SER A 310 64.59 -9.86 -31.90
N LEU A 311 63.63 -9.59 -31.00
CA LEU A 311 62.98 -10.59 -30.14
C LEU A 311 61.70 -11.20 -30.76
N LYS A 312 61.31 -10.78 -31.98
CA LYS A 312 60.06 -11.20 -32.64
C LYS A 312 59.93 -12.72 -32.85
N ASN A 313 61.06 -13.44 -32.92
CA ASN A 313 61.11 -14.89 -33.12
C ASN A 313 61.43 -15.69 -31.83
N GLN A 314 61.59 -15.02 -30.68
CA GLN A 314 61.80 -15.66 -29.39
C GLN A 314 60.49 -15.66 -28.58
N ARG A 315 60.17 -16.79 -27.92
CA ARG A 315 58.98 -16.88 -27.08
C ARG A 315 59.17 -16.03 -25.83
N ALA A 316 58.57 -14.85 -25.79
CA ALA A 316 58.42 -14.07 -24.57
C ALA A 316 57.27 -14.67 -23.73
N SER A 317 57.60 -15.22 -22.57
CA SER A 317 56.62 -15.77 -21.62
C SER A 317 56.24 -14.67 -20.62
N LEU A 318 54.93 -14.45 -20.44
CA LEU A 318 54.35 -13.44 -19.53
C LEU A 318 53.83 -14.08 -18.23
N LEU A 319 54.27 -15.31 -17.90
CA LEU A 319 53.87 -16.00 -16.67
C LEU A 319 54.52 -15.34 -15.44
N PRO A 320 53.78 -15.17 -14.32
CA PRO A 320 54.35 -14.63 -13.09
C PRO A 320 55.53 -15.48 -12.60
N GLY A 321 56.73 -14.89 -12.57
CA GLY A 321 57.96 -15.55 -12.10
C GLY A 321 58.90 -16.08 -13.20
N ASP A 322 58.61 -15.83 -14.48
CA ASP A 322 59.48 -16.25 -15.58
C ASP A 322 60.57 -15.20 -15.90
N ILE A 323 61.77 -15.67 -16.25
CA ILE A 323 62.95 -14.82 -16.43
C ILE A 323 63.19 -14.60 -17.93
N THR A 324 63.17 -13.34 -18.38
CA THR A 324 63.55 -12.99 -19.76
C THR A 324 64.99 -12.51 -19.77
N TYR A 325 65.87 -13.25 -20.45
CA TYR A 325 67.29 -12.93 -20.58
C TYR A 325 67.52 -11.88 -21.67
N ILE A 326 68.35 -10.88 -21.37
CA ILE A 326 68.80 -9.84 -22.29
C ILE A 326 70.33 -9.84 -22.27
N ASP A 327 70.99 -10.10 -23.40
CA ASP A 327 72.42 -9.80 -23.53
C ASP A 327 72.56 -8.30 -23.87
N GLN A 328 73.05 -7.53 -22.90
CA GLN A 328 73.27 -6.09 -23.03
C GLN A 328 74.59 -5.81 -23.76
N ILE A 329 74.52 -5.13 -24.90
CA ILE A 329 75.69 -4.46 -25.50
C ILE A 329 75.24 -3.05 -25.85
N THR A 330 75.42 -2.13 -24.90
CA THR A 330 75.29 -0.65 -25.04
C THR A 330 73.93 -0.06 -25.43
N GLY A 331 73.32 0.66 -24.47
CA GLY A 331 72.34 1.74 -24.73
C GLY A 331 70.87 1.40 -24.49
N GLN A 332 70.46 1.44 -23.21
CA GLN A 332 69.09 1.47 -22.66
C GLN A 332 67.90 1.30 -23.64
N ASP A 333 67.49 0.07 -23.94
CA ASP A 333 66.10 -0.24 -24.28
C ASP A 333 65.74 -1.66 -23.83
N GLY A 334 65.53 -1.81 -22.52
CA GLY A 334 65.03 -3.04 -21.90
C GLY A 334 63.51 -3.18 -22.03
N PHE A 335 63.01 -4.39 -21.73
CA PHE A 335 61.59 -4.74 -21.67
C PHE A 335 60.87 -3.84 -20.66
N ARG A 336 60.27 -2.75 -21.15
CA ARG A 336 59.59 -1.74 -20.34
C ARG A 336 58.10 -1.71 -20.68
N PRO A 337 57.21 -1.48 -19.69
CA PRO A 337 55.81 -1.18 -19.98
C PRO A 337 55.72 -0.01 -20.96
N ALA A 338 54.84 -0.12 -21.97
CA ALA A 338 54.71 0.90 -23.01
C ALA A 338 54.35 2.30 -22.44
N TYR A 339 53.59 2.33 -21.33
CA TYR A 339 53.27 3.52 -20.55
C TYR A 339 53.14 3.13 -19.05
N LEU A 340 53.73 3.93 -18.16
CA LEU A 340 53.47 3.86 -16.71
C LEU A 340 52.11 4.52 -16.43
N VAL A 341 51.03 3.79 -16.63
CA VAL A 341 49.68 4.23 -16.27
C VAL A 341 49.53 3.99 -14.76
N ASN A 342 49.86 4.99 -13.94
CA ASN A 342 49.61 4.98 -12.50
C ASN A 342 48.52 6.00 -12.10
N PRO A 343 47.29 5.94 -12.66
CA PRO A 343 46.20 6.75 -12.15
C PRO A 343 45.82 6.24 -10.75
N SER A 344 45.53 7.16 -9.85
CA SER A 344 45.04 6.86 -8.50
C SER A 344 43.78 5.99 -8.60
N THR A 345 43.91 4.70 -8.32
CA THR A 345 42.78 3.77 -8.19
C THR A 345 41.82 4.21 -7.09
N ALA A 346 42.31 4.98 -6.12
CA ALA A 346 41.51 5.51 -5.02
C ALA A 346 40.45 6.50 -5.49
N ASP A 347 40.78 7.39 -6.45
CA ASP A 347 39.86 8.42 -6.94
C ASP A 347 38.67 7.79 -7.68
N LEU A 348 38.94 6.75 -8.48
CA LEU A 348 37.88 5.97 -9.16
C LEU A 348 36.98 5.21 -8.17
N VAL A 349 37.55 4.71 -7.08
CA VAL A 349 36.75 4.03 -6.04
C VAL A 349 35.87 5.04 -5.31
N ALA A 350 36.37 6.25 -5.02
CA ALA A 350 35.58 7.31 -4.42
C ALA A 350 34.40 7.72 -5.31
N ASP A 351 34.63 7.93 -6.61
CA ASP A 351 33.60 8.27 -7.60
C ASP A 351 32.52 7.17 -7.76
N ILE A 352 32.94 5.90 -7.73
CA ILE A 352 32.01 4.76 -7.71
C ILE A 352 31.12 4.79 -6.46
N GLN A 353 31.66 5.11 -5.29
CA GLN A 353 30.87 5.17 -4.06
C GLN A 353 29.92 6.36 -4.06
N ASP A 354 30.36 7.53 -4.52
CA ASP A 354 29.50 8.71 -4.68
C ASP A 354 28.32 8.43 -5.63
N THR A 355 28.61 7.83 -6.79
CA THR A 355 27.58 7.43 -7.76
C THR A 355 26.58 6.45 -7.14
N ARG A 356 27.04 5.45 -6.35
CA ARG A 356 26.16 4.52 -5.63
C ARG A 356 25.29 5.23 -4.59
N GLN A 357 25.83 6.22 -3.90
CA GLN A 357 25.08 7.02 -2.92
C GLN A 357 24.00 7.87 -3.59
N ILE A 358 24.28 8.48 -4.75
CA ILE A 358 23.29 9.19 -5.56
C ILE A 358 22.15 8.25 -5.98
N ILE A 359 22.47 7.05 -6.46
CA ILE A 359 21.46 6.04 -6.83
C ILE A 359 20.59 5.66 -5.62
N ASN A 360 21.21 5.39 -4.47
CA ASN A 360 20.49 5.05 -3.24
C ASN A 360 19.59 6.20 -2.76
N SER A 361 20.06 7.44 -2.87
CA SER A 361 19.29 8.63 -2.53
C SER A 361 18.08 8.82 -3.46
N ALA A 362 18.25 8.63 -4.77
CA ALA A 362 17.17 8.71 -5.75
C ALA A 362 16.05 7.69 -5.48
N TYR A 363 16.40 6.48 -5.00
CA TYR A 363 15.47 5.42 -4.63
C TYR A 363 14.98 5.48 -3.18
N PHE A 364 15.31 6.54 -2.44
CA PHE A 364 14.96 6.69 -1.02
C PHE A 364 15.40 5.47 -0.16
N VAL A 365 16.49 4.80 -0.55
CA VAL A 365 17.00 3.60 0.14
C VAL A 365 17.28 3.91 1.61
N ASP A 366 17.91 5.05 1.88
CA ASP A 366 18.26 5.48 3.24
C ASP A 366 17.01 5.68 4.11
N LEU A 367 15.91 6.19 3.53
CA LEU A 367 14.64 6.35 4.23
C LEU A 367 14.07 4.99 4.64
N PHE A 368 13.98 4.05 3.71
CA PHE A 368 13.39 2.74 3.98
C PHE A 368 14.28 1.86 4.87
N MET A 369 15.60 1.91 4.70
CA MET A 369 16.55 1.22 5.57
C MET A 369 16.52 1.81 6.99
N MET A 370 16.39 3.13 7.13
CA MET A 370 16.18 3.76 8.43
C MET A 370 14.90 3.25 9.07
N LEU A 371 13.76 3.27 8.36
CA LEU A 371 12.46 2.80 8.87
C LEU A 371 12.48 1.35 9.35
N GLN A 372 13.25 0.48 8.69
CA GLN A 372 13.42 -0.92 9.08
C GLN A 372 14.32 -1.09 10.31
N ASN A 373 15.33 -0.23 10.46
CA ASN A 373 16.33 -0.30 11.53
C ASN A 373 15.99 0.56 12.75
N ILE A 374 14.77 1.12 12.85
CA ILE A 374 14.33 1.87 14.03
C ILE A 374 14.21 0.91 15.20
N ASN A 375 15.30 0.80 15.95
CA ASN A 375 15.32 0.19 17.26
C ASN A 375 15.01 1.30 18.27
N THR A 376 13.78 1.33 18.77
CA THR A 376 13.28 2.32 19.75
C THR A 376 14.04 2.33 21.08
N ARG A 377 15.01 1.43 21.26
CA ARG A 377 15.89 1.37 22.43
C ARG A 377 17.13 2.28 22.37
N SER A 378 17.56 2.72 21.19
CA SER A 378 18.91 3.32 21.04
C SER A 378 18.94 4.74 20.47
N MET A 379 17.81 5.28 20.01
CA MET A 379 17.71 6.65 19.48
C MET A 379 16.70 7.48 20.28
N PRO A 380 16.95 8.78 20.49
CA PRO A 380 15.95 9.72 21.00
C PRO A 380 14.71 9.70 20.09
N VAL A 381 13.54 9.60 20.70
CA VAL A 381 12.26 9.47 19.99
C VAL A 381 11.98 10.72 19.16
N GLU A 382 12.39 11.90 19.62
CA GLU A 382 12.22 13.18 18.91
C GLU A 382 13.00 13.22 17.59
N ALA A 383 14.27 12.80 17.58
CA ALA A 383 15.08 12.78 16.35
C ALA A 383 14.55 11.78 15.30
N VAL A 384 14.00 10.65 15.76
CA VAL A 384 13.34 9.68 14.89
C VAL A 384 12.05 10.25 14.29
N ILE A 385 11.35 11.13 15.00
CA ILE A 385 10.12 11.77 14.52
C ILE A 385 10.46 12.87 13.51
N GLU A 386 11.40 13.76 13.83
CA GLU A 386 11.78 14.87 12.96
C GLU A 386 12.36 14.37 11.62
N MET A 387 13.20 13.34 11.65
CA MET A 387 13.72 12.70 10.42
C MET A 387 12.65 11.93 9.64
N LYS A 388 11.63 11.37 10.31
CA LYS A 388 10.48 10.76 9.63
C LYS A 388 9.63 11.82 8.94
N GLU A 389 9.40 12.95 9.58
CA GLU A 389 8.57 14.05 9.11
C GLU A 389 9.17 14.68 7.84
N GLU A 390 10.45 15.07 7.87
CA GLU A 390 11.13 15.68 6.71
C GLU A 390 11.16 14.74 5.49
N LYS A 391 11.39 13.44 5.70
CA LYS A 391 11.49 12.47 4.59
C LYS A 391 10.16 11.86 4.15
N LEU A 392 9.13 11.82 4.98
CA LEU A 392 7.76 11.45 4.57
C LEU A 392 7.13 12.56 3.72
N LEU A 393 7.44 13.83 4.01
CA LEU A 393 7.02 14.96 3.17
C LEU A 393 7.50 14.80 1.71
N MET A 394 8.70 14.23 1.49
CA MET A 394 9.23 13.98 0.15
C MET A 394 8.43 12.93 -0.65
N LEU A 395 7.74 12.01 0.02
CA LEU A 395 6.87 11.00 -0.62
C LEU A 395 5.39 11.41 -0.63
N GLY A 396 5.02 12.50 0.04
CA GLY A 396 3.63 12.95 0.21
C GLY A 396 2.82 12.99 -1.10
N PRO A 397 3.25 13.73 -2.14
CA PRO A 397 2.51 13.81 -3.41
C PRO A 397 2.34 12.46 -4.11
N VAL A 398 3.32 11.56 -3.98
CA VAL A 398 3.27 10.22 -4.58
C VAL A 398 2.30 9.33 -3.81
N LEU A 399 2.26 9.44 -2.47
CA LEU A 399 1.33 8.71 -1.62
C LEU A 399 -0.11 9.14 -1.86
N GLU A 400 -0.37 10.44 -1.97
CA GLU A 400 -1.72 10.96 -2.30
C GLU A 400 -2.22 10.42 -3.64
N ARG A 401 -1.37 10.48 -4.67
CA ARG A 401 -1.71 9.92 -5.99
C ARG A 401 -1.91 8.41 -5.95
N LEU A 402 -1.08 7.69 -5.20
CA LEU A 402 -1.22 6.25 -5.03
C LEU A 402 -2.53 5.90 -4.32
N ASN A 403 -2.94 6.69 -3.33
CA ASN A 403 -4.23 6.55 -2.67
C ASN A 403 -5.37 6.74 -3.66
N ASP A 404 -5.33 7.81 -4.47
CA ASP A 404 -6.40 8.14 -5.40
C ASP A 404 -6.48 7.21 -6.62
N GLU A 405 -5.35 6.83 -7.22
CA GLU A 405 -5.30 6.04 -8.46
C GLU A 405 -5.25 4.52 -8.24
N CYS A 406 -4.95 4.05 -7.03
CA CYS A 406 -4.81 2.62 -6.74
C CYS A 406 -5.54 2.17 -5.48
N LEU A 407 -5.27 2.75 -4.30
CA LEU A 407 -5.76 2.18 -3.04
C LEU A 407 -7.26 2.45 -2.79
N ASN A 408 -7.75 3.67 -3.09
CA ASN A 408 -9.17 4.01 -2.99
C ASN A 408 -9.99 3.13 -3.96
N PRO A 409 -9.66 3.07 -5.28
CA PRO A 409 -10.40 2.21 -6.19
C PRO A 409 -10.28 0.71 -5.86
N LEU A 410 -9.16 0.27 -5.30
CA LEU A 410 -8.99 -1.11 -4.82
C LEU A 410 -9.94 -1.43 -3.66
N ILE A 411 -10.03 -0.55 -2.66
CA ILE A 411 -10.90 -0.73 -1.49
C ILE A 411 -12.36 -0.63 -1.90
N ASP A 412 -12.74 0.36 -2.71
CA ASP A 412 -14.12 0.53 -3.20
C ASP A 412 -14.60 -0.68 -3.99
N ARG A 413 -13.73 -1.19 -4.88
CA ARG A 413 -14.02 -2.38 -5.67
C ARG A 413 -14.12 -3.64 -4.80
N ALA A 414 -13.19 -3.82 -3.86
CA ALA A 414 -13.22 -4.91 -2.90
C ALA A 414 -14.52 -4.91 -2.06
N PHE A 415 -14.87 -3.74 -1.51
CA PHE A 415 -16.10 -3.55 -0.77
C PHE A 415 -17.33 -3.90 -1.61
N SER A 416 -17.41 -3.36 -2.84
CA SER A 416 -18.54 -3.60 -3.74
C SER A 416 -18.69 -5.07 -4.13
N MET A 417 -17.59 -5.79 -4.35
CA MET A 417 -17.60 -7.25 -4.59
C MET A 417 -18.13 -8.03 -3.37
N MET A 418 -17.69 -7.66 -2.16
CA MET A 418 -18.14 -8.32 -0.93
C MET A 418 -19.62 -8.05 -0.64
N VAL A 419 -20.12 -6.85 -0.94
CA VAL A 419 -21.56 -6.53 -0.89
C VAL A 419 -22.34 -7.39 -1.87
N ARG A 420 -21.91 -7.47 -3.14
CA ARG A 420 -22.56 -8.30 -4.18
C ARG A 420 -22.64 -9.78 -3.81
N LYS A 421 -21.61 -10.31 -3.12
CA LYS A 421 -21.56 -11.70 -2.64
C LYS A 421 -22.24 -11.91 -1.26
N ASN A 422 -22.93 -10.90 -0.71
CA ASN A 422 -23.56 -10.93 0.62
C ASN A 422 -22.60 -11.36 1.75
N MET A 423 -21.34 -10.94 1.65
CA MET A 423 -20.28 -11.31 2.61
C MET A 423 -20.11 -10.31 3.74
N LEU A 424 -20.82 -9.19 3.71
CA LEU A 424 -20.79 -8.15 4.73
C LEU A 424 -22.06 -8.19 5.59
N PRO A 425 -21.98 -7.82 6.88
CA PRO A 425 -23.18 -7.64 7.70
C PRO A 425 -24.03 -6.49 7.14
N PRO A 426 -25.37 -6.52 7.29
CA PRO A 426 -26.21 -5.42 6.85
C PRO A 426 -25.81 -4.11 7.56
N PRO A 427 -25.76 -2.97 6.85
CA PRO A 427 -25.45 -1.68 7.46
C PRO A 427 -26.54 -1.28 8.48
N PRO A 428 -26.19 -0.60 9.58
CA PRO A 428 -27.18 0.01 10.47
C PRO A 428 -28.05 1.04 9.71
N ASP A 429 -29.33 1.16 10.06
CA ASP A 429 -30.29 2.08 9.40
C ASP A 429 -29.77 3.53 9.33
N ALA A 430 -29.01 3.96 10.34
CA ALA A 430 -28.43 5.31 10.41
C ALA A 430 -27.35 5.59 9.33
N MET A 431 -26.81 4.55 8.67
CA MET A 431 -25.79 4.65 7.62
C MET A 431 -26.36 4.55 6.21
N GLU A 432 -27.67 4.34 6.06
CA GLU A 432 -28.28 4.13 4.76
C GLU A 432 -28.14 5.39 3.88
N GLY A 433 -27.49 5.25 2.72
CA GLY A 433 -27.25 6.34 1.78
C GLY A 433 -26.04 7.24 2.11
N MET A 434 -25.29 6.98 3.18
CA MET A 434 -24.06 7.71 3.48
C MET A 434 -22.84 7.09 2.78
N PRO A 435 -21.97 7.91 2.15
CA PRO A 435 -20.72 7.41 1.58
C PRO A 435 -19.73 7.06 2.70
N LEU A 436 -18.99 5.97 2.53
CA LEU A 436 -17.88 5.64 3.41
C LEU A 436 -16.64 6.41 3.00
N LYS A 437 -15.86 6.84 3.99
CA LYS A 437 -14.55 7.46 3.80
C LYS A 437 -13.48 6.43 4.17
N VAL A 438 -12.47 6.30 3.31
CA VAL A 438 -11.28 5.51 3.60
C VAL A 438 -10.24 6.40 4.24
N GLU A 439 -9.73 6.00 5.40
CA GLU A 439 -8.64 6.67 6.08
C GLU A 439 -7.40 5.78 6.12
N TYR A 440 -6.30 6.25 5.54
CA TYR A 440 -5.05 5.52 5.52
C TYR A 440 -4.33 5.67 6.86
N ILE A 441 -3.99 4.54 7.46
CA ILE A 441 -3.28 4.50 8.73
C ILE A 441 -1.80 4.65 8.41
N SER A 442 -1.28 5.86 8.48
CA SER A 442 0.15 6.09 8.28
C SER A 442 0.97 5.56 9.47
N VAL A 443 2.22 5.15 9.20
CA VAL A 443 3.18 4.77 10.25
C VAL A 443 3.41 5.92 11.24
N MET A 444 3.27 7.17 10.79
CA MET A 444 3.35 8.35 11.63
C MET A 444 2.12 8.49 12.53
N ALA A 445 0.91 8.29 12.00
CA ALA A 445 -0.32 8.33 12.79
C ALA A 445 -0.29 7.26 13.89
N GLN A 446 0.26 6.08 13.61
CA GLN A 446 0.48 5.05 14.63
C GLN A 446 1.53 5.47 15.67
N ALA A 447 2.64 6.07 15.23
CA ALA A 447 3.68 6.57 16.15
C ALA A 447 3.13 7.69 17.05
N GLN A 448 2.39 8.64 16.50
CA GLN A 448 1.71 9.72 17.24
C GLN A 448 0.69 9.16 18.22
N LYS A 449 -0.12 8.15 17.82
CA LYS A 449 -1.03 7.45 18.74
C LYS A 449 -0.28 6.79 19.90
N SER A 450 0.86 6.16 19.65
CA SER A 450 1.68 5.53 20.69
C SER A 450 2.29 6.56 21.67
N ILE A 451 2.71 7.72 21.18
CA ILE A 451 3.19 8.83 22.01
C ILE A 451 2.05 9.45 22.81
N GLY A 452 0.91 9.72 22.16
CA GLY A 452 -0.31 10.19 22.80
C GLY A 452 -0.73 9.27 23.93
N LEU A 453 -0.64 7.95 23.73
CA LEU A 453 -0.92 6.95 24.76
C LEU A 453 0.07 7.05 25.92
N SER A 454 1.37 7.19 25.66
CA SER A 454 2.38 7.38 26.73
C SER A 454 2.14 8.68 27.52
N SER A 455 1.79 9.77 26.83
CA SER A 455 1.45 11.06 27.43
C SER A 455 0.17 10.99 28.25
N LEU A 456 -0.87 10.28 27.76
CA LEU A 456 -2.12 10.07 28.47
C LEU A 456 -1.88 9.27 29.75
N VAL A 457 -1.14 8.16 29.67
CA VAL A 457 -0.77 7.35 30.84
C VAL A 457 0.04 8.18 31.85
N SER A 458 1.02 8.95 31.38
CA SER A 458 1.79 9.86 32.25
C SER A 458 0.90 10.88 32.94
N THR A 459 -0.06 11.47 32.21
CA THR A 459 -1.01 12.47 32.74
C THR A 459 -1.95 11.86 33.76
N VAL A 460 -2.51 10.68 33.49
CA VAL A 460 -3.36 9.94 34.43
C VAL A 460 -2.57 9.58 35.70
N ASN A 461 -1.32 9.12 35.55
CA ASN A 461 -0.43 8.85 36.69
C ASN A 461 -0.12 10.11 37.50
N PHE A 462 0.13 11.25 36.85
CA PHE A 462 0.36 12.54 37.51
C PHE A 462 -0.87 13.00 38.29
N ILE A 463 -2.07 12.90 37.70
CA ILE A 463 -3.34 13.20 38.38
C ILE A 463 -3.54 12.26 39.57
N GLY A 464 -3.25 10.97 39.43
CA GLY A 464 -3.32 9.99 40.51
C GLY A 464 -2.37 10.31 41.68
N GLN A 465 -1.18 10.82 41.41
CA GLN A 465 -0.24 11.30 42.45
C GLN A 465 -0.74 12.60 43.09
N LEU A 466 -1.28 13.54 42.30
CA LEU A 466 -1.82 14.81 42.81
C LEU A 466 -3.05 14.58 43.70
N ALA A 467 -3.86 13.57 43.37
CA ALA A 467 -5.03 13.16 44.15
C ALA A 467 -4.68 12.69 45.58
N GLN A 468 -3.46 12.19 45.81
CA GLN A 468 -3.00 11.83 47.17
C GLN A 468 -2.81 13.06 48.06
N ALA A 469 -2.48 14.22 47.48
CA ALA A 469 -2.30 15.47 48.20
C ALA A 469 -3.58 16.35 48.18
N LYS A 470 -4.34 16.33 47.09
CA LYS A 470 -5.61 17.06 46.92
C LYS A 470 -6.63 16.21 46.15
N PRO A 471 -7.65 15.65 46.82
CA PRO A 471 -8.67 14.82 46.19
C PRO A 471 -9.46 15.50 45.05
N GLU A 472 -9.59 16.83 45.10
CA GLU A 472 -10.24 17.68 44.07
C GLU A 472 -9.62 17.54 42.67
N ALA A 473 -8.41 17.00 42.56
CA ALA A 473 -7.73 16.76 41.28
C ALA A 473 -8.46 15.72 40.40
N LEU A 474 -9.16 14.77 41.02
CA LEU A 474 -9.90 13.72 40.33
C LEU A 474 -11.14 14.28 39.62
N ASP A 475 -11.69 15.40 40.08
CA ASP A 475 -12.89 16.02 39.51
C ASP A 475 -12.66 16.56 38.10
N LYS A 476 -11.41 16.85 37.75
CA LYS A 476 -11.02 17.33 36.41
C LYS A 476 -10.78 16.18 35.41
N LEU A 477 -10.69 14.93 35.87
CA LEU A 477 -10.41 13.78 35.02
C LEU A 477 -11.73 13.11 34.60
N ASN A 478 -12.11 13.24 33.33
CA ASN A 478 -13.16 12.41 32.77
C ASN A 478 -12.60 11.01 32.48
N VAL A 479 -12.84 10.08 33.41
CA VAL A 479 -12.34 8.71 33.35
C VAL A 479 -12.87 7.96 32.12
N ASP A 480 -14.13 8.19 31.73
CA ASP A 480 -14.75 7.49 30.60
C ASP A 480 -14.09 7.91 29.28
N GLN A 481 -13.98 9.22 29.03
CA GLN A 481 -13.28 9.73 27.85
C GLN A 481 -11.79 9.35 27.83
N ALA A 482 -11.13 9.26 28.99
CA ALA A 482 -9.75 8.83 29.07
C ALA A 482 -9.58 7.35 28.67
N ILE A 483 -10.53 6.48 29.04
CA ILE A 483 -10.55 5.07 28.64
C ILE A 483 -10.84 4.94 27.13
N ASP A 484 -11.81 5.70 26.61
CA ASP A 484 -12.13 5.70 25.17
C ASP A 484 -10.97 6.20 24.32
N ALA A 485 -10.34 7.31 24.73
CA ALA A 485 -9.15 7.84 24.07
C ALA A 485 -7.97 6.86 24.16
N PHE A 486 -7.76 6.22 25.32
CA PHE A 486 -6.74 5.20 25.49
C PHE A 486 -6.98 3.99 24.57
N ALA A 487 -8.23 3.56 24.42
CA ALA A 487 -8.58 2.44 23.56
C ALA A 487 -8.44 2.75 22.07
N ASP A 488 -8.85 3.94 21.60
CA ASP A 488 -8.65 4.33 20.19
C ASP A 488 -7.16 4.55 19.86
N MET A 489 -6.37 5.03 20.82
CA MET A 489 -4.91 5.18 20.65
C MET A 489 -4.17 3.83 20.72
N SER A 490 -4.61 2.90 21.57
CA SER A 490 -4.04 1.55 21.67
C SER A 490 -4.51 0.60 20.56
N GLY A 491 -5.56 0.96 19.82
CA GLY A 491 -6.14 0.12 18.78
C GLY A 491 -6.89 -1.09 19.34
N VAL A 492 -7.32 -1.05 20.60
CA VAL A 492 -8.16 -2.09 21.20
C VAL A 492 -9.55 -2.02 20.57
N SER A 493 -10.11 -3.19 20.26
CA SER A 493 -11.45 -3.28 19.67
C SER A 493 -12.48 -2.53 20.53
N PRO A 494 -13.31 -1.65 19.95
CA PRO A 494 -14.40 -1.00 20.67
C PRO A 494 -15.42 -1.98 21.27
N THR A 495 -15.41 -3.27 20.90
CA THR A 495 -16.18 -4.32 21.59
C THR A 495 -15.75 -4.56 23.04
N VAL A 496 -14.50 -4.22 23.40
CA VAL A 496 -13.96 -4.42 24.74
C VAL A 496 -14.41 -3.32 25.70
N ILE A 497 -14.80 -2.15 25.18
CA ILE A 497 -15.32 -1.04 25.97
C ILE A 497 -16.84 -1.13 26.01
N VAL A 498 -17.40 -1.03 27.21
CA VAL A 498 -18.84 -1.02 27.41
C VAL A 498 -19.41 0.28 26.79
N PRO A 499 -20.41 0.21 25.89
CA PRO A 499 -21.01 1.40 25.29
C PRO A 499 -21.53 2.38 26.35
N GLN A 500 -21.41 3.68 26.08
CA GLN A 500 -21.75 4.73 27.04
C GLN A 500 -23.19 4.61 27.57
N GLU A 501 -24.15 4.24 26.72
CA GLU A 501 -25.55 4.00 27.12
C GLU A 501 -25.69 2.88 28.17
N GLN A 502 -24.90 1.81 28.06
CA GLN A 502 -24.90 0.72 29.04
C GLN A 502 -24.20 1.12 30.35
N VAL A 503 -23.17 1.96 30.28
CA VAL A 503 -22.50 2.53 31.48
C VAL A 503 -23.46 3.46 32.22
N GLU A 504 -24.21 4.29 31.50
CA GLU A 504 -25.19 5.21 32.06
C GLU A 504 -26.37 4.46 32.71
N GLN A 505 -26.90 3.43 32.05
CA GLN A 505 -27.92 2.56 32.65
C GLN A 505 -27.39 1.85 33.92
N ALA A 506 -26.17 1.33 33.90
CA ALA A 506 -25.55 0.71 35.06
C ALA A 506 -25.26 1.71 36.20
N ARG A 507 -24.98 2.98 35.89
CA ARG A 507 -24.84 4.07 36.87
C ARG A 507 -26.19 4.46 37.46
N GLN A 508 -27.23 4.58 36.65
CA GLN A 508 -28.59 4.86 37.13
C GLN A 508 -29.11 3.74 38.04
N GLN A 509 -28.87 2.47 37.69
CA GLN A 509 -29.22 1.34 38.56
C GLN A 509 -28.44 1.35 39.87
N ARG A 510 -27.14 1.65 39.85
CA ARG A 510 -26.32 1.79 41.08
C ARG A 510 -26.77 2.97 41.94
N ALA A 511 -27.10 4.11 41.33
CA ALA A 511 -27.61 5.28 42.03
C ALA A 511 -28.97 5.00 42.68
N GLN A 512 -29.89 4.32 41.97
CA GLN A 512 -31.16 3.88 42.54
C GLN A 512 -30.97 2.90 43.69
N GLN A 513 -30.06 1.92 43.57
CA GLN A 513 -29.75 1.00 44.66
C GLN A 513 -29.13 1.70 45.88
N GLN A 514 -28.22 2.65 45.67
CA GLN A 514 -27.65 3.45 46.76
C GLN A 514 -28.67 4.35 47.43
N GLN A 515 -29.56 4.99 46.65
CA GLN A 515 -30.62 5.82 47.20
C GLN A 515 -31.65 4.99 47.97
N GLN A 516 -31.94 3.77 47.50
CA GLN A 516 -32.82 2.82 48.19
C GLN A 516 -32.16 2.27 49.45
N GLN A 517 -30.85 2.00 49.44
CA GLN A 517 -30.07 1.63 50.65
C GLN A 517 -29.97 2.79 51.64
N GLN A 518 -29.76 4.03 51.18
CA GLN A 518 -29.78 5.20 52.06
C GLN A 518 -31.16 5.45 52.65
N MET A 519 -32.25 5.30 51.87
CA MET A 519 -33.61 5.39 52.42
C MET A 519 -33.91 4.25 53.40
N MET A 520 -33.41 3.03 53.16
CA MET A 520 -33.54 1.93 54.12
C MET A 520 -32.71 2.16 55.39
N ALA A 521 -31.49 2.68 55.26
CA ALA A 521 -30.63 3.01 56.39
C ALA A 521 -31.18 4.18 57.21
N MET A 522 -31.73 5.21 56.54
CA MET A 522 -32.38 6.36 57.17
C MET A 522 -33.74 5.96 57.79
N GLY A 523 -34.48 5.04 57.14
CA GLY A 523 -35.69 4.42 57.69
C GLY A 523 -35.42 3.54 58.90
N MET A 524 -34.32 2.77 58.91
CA MET A 524 -33.88 2.04 60.10
C MET A 524 -33.39 2.98 61.20
N ALA A 525 -32.62 4.03 60.89
CA ALA A 525 -32.20 5.02 61.88
C ALA A 525 -33.39 5.80 62.48
N ALA A 526 -34.40 6.12 61.67
CA ALA A 526 -35.65 6.74 62.14
C ALA A 526 -36.51 5.77 62.98
N ALA A 527 -36.59 4.49 62.60
CA ALA A 527 -37.28 3.47 63.38
C ALA A 527 -36.56 3.18 64.72
N GLN A 528 -35.23 3.21 64.74
CA GLN A 528 -34.43 3.03 65.95
C GLN A 528 -34.51 4.25 66.85
N GLY A 529 -34.46 5.47 66.30
CA GLY A 529 -34.72 6.71 67.04
C GLY A 529 -36.15 6.80 67.61
N ALA A 530 -37.16 6.35 66.87
CA ALA A 530 -38.54 6.27 67.36
C ALA A 530 -38.70 5.24 68.49
N LYS A 531 -38.01 4.09 68.42
CA LYS A 531 -37.97 3.10 69.51
C LYS A 531 -37.31 3.68 70.77
N THR A 532 -36.15 4.33 70.63
CA THR A 532 -35.44 4.97 71.76
C THR A 532 -36.24 6.13 72.38
N LEU A 533 -36.99 6.91 71.58
CA LEU A 533 -37.91 7.92 72.11
C LEU A 533 -39.17 7.34 72.78
N SER A 534 -39.63 6.17 72.34
CA SER A 534 -40.76 5.46 72.98
C SER A 534 -40.38 4.81 74.31
N GLU A 535 -39.14 4.32 74.44
CA GLU A 535 -38.60 3.70 75.65
C GLU A 535 -38.18 4.75 76.71
N ALA A 536 -37.97 6.02 76.31
CA ALA A 536 -37.57 7.12 77.19
C ALA A 536 -38.75 7.92 77.83
N LYS A 537 -40.01 7.51 77.66
CA LYS A 537 -41.21 8.25 78.13
C LYS A 537 -41.96 7.58 79.31
N THR A 538 -41.27 6.92 80.23
CA THR A 538 -41.92 6.24 81.38
C THR A 538 -41.55 6.79 82.76
N SER A 539 -41.01 8.00 82.87
CA SER A 539 -40.75 8.63 84.17
C SER A 539 -40.72 10.16 84.07
N ASP A 540 -41.79 10.76 84.58
CA ASP A 540 -42.08 12.18 84.83
C ASP A 540 -42.67 13.08 83.71
N PRO A 541 -43.90 13.60 83.91
CA PRO A 541 -44.58 14.53 83.01
C PRO A 541 -44.39 15.98 83.48
N SER A 542 -43.45 16.74 82.93
CA SER A 542 -43.52 18.23 83.01
C SER A 542 -42.62 18.96 82.03
N VAL A 543 -42.75 18.68 80.73
CA VAL A 543 -42.29 19.62 79.68
C VAL A 543 -43.26 19.64 78.50
N LEU A 544 -43.89 18.50 78.18
CA LEU A 544 -44.85 18.39 77.09
C LEU A 544 -46.17 19.17 77.35
N SER A 545 -46.58 19.30 78.61
CA SER A 545 -47.74 20.12 79.01
C SER A 545 -47.46 21.63 78.96
N ALA A 546 -46.19 22.04 79.07
CA ALA A 546 -45.78 23.44 78.95
C ALA A 546 -45.67 23.89 77.48
N MET A 547 -45.32 22.99 76.55
CA MET A 547 -45.31 23.30 75.11
C MET A 547 -46.68 23.09 74.43
N ALA A 548 -47.50 22.12 74.87
CA ALA A 548 -48.83 21.91 74.30
C ALA A 548 -49.82 23.07 74.58
N ASN A 549 -49.60 23.85 75.64
CA ASN A 549 -50.35 25.08 75.91
C ASN A 549 -49.80 26.33 75.21
N ALA A 550 -48.60 26.27 74.63
CA ALA A 550 -48.03 27.37 73.85
C ALA A 550 -48.42 27.30 72.36
N VAL A 551 -48.82 26.13 71.86
CA VAL A 551 -49.19 25.91 70.44
C VAL A 551 -50.71 26.00 70.22
N SER A 552 -51.54 25.84 71.25
CA SER A 552 -53.01 26.00 71.16
C SER A 552 -53.49 27.46 71.28
N GLY A 553 -52.58 28.42 71.49
CA GLY A 553 -52.89 29.85 71.71
C GLY A 553 -52.72 30.79 70.51
N GLN A 554 -52.22 30.34 69.35
CA GLN A 554 -52.04 31.20 68.17
C GLN A 554 -52.44 30.47 66.88
N GLY A 555 -53.76 30.36 66.69
CA GLY A 555 -54.37 29.87 65.45
C GLY A 555 -55.82 30.34 65.37
N GLY A 556 -56.03 31.66 65.32
CA GLY A 556 -57.37 32.23 65.20
C GLY A 556 -57.43 33.76 65.17
N GLN A 557 -56.99 34.37 64.07
CA GLN A 557 -57.73 35.47 63.43
C GLN A 557 -57.20 35.75 62.03
N SER A 558 -58.01 35.36 61.07
CA SER A 558 -57.93 35.62 59.65
C SER A 558 -58.59 36.96 59.33
N GLN A 559 -57.94 37.76 58.48
CA GLN A 559 -58.54 38.29 57.24
C GLN A 559 -57.42 38.56 56.24
#